data_AF-A0A381WJT0-F1
#
_entry.id   AF-A0A381WJT0-F1
#
_cell.length_a   1.000
_cell.length_b   1.000
_cell.length_c   1.000
_cell.angle_alpha   90.00
_cell.angle_beta   90.00
_cell.angle_gamma   90.00
#
_symmetry.space_group_name_H-M   'P 1'
#
loop_
_entity.id
_entity.type
_entity.pdbx_description
1 polymer ?
#
loop_
_entity_poly.entity_id
_entity_poly.type
_entity_poly.pdbx_seq_one_letter_code
_entity_poly.pdbx_strand_id
1 'polypeptide(L)' 'VDAKFKTFGCGSAIASSSLATEWVKGKSVDEAMTIQNTEIVEELSLPPVKIHCSVLAEDAIKAAINDYKNRNQSKTD' A
#
# COMPACT_ATOMS: atom_id res chain seq x y z
N VAL A 1 -4.20 -6.00 14.77
CA VAL A 1 -3.45 -6.44 13.56
C VAL A 1 -2.49 -5.32 13.20
N ASP A 2 -1.25 -5.64 12.82
CA ASP A 2 -0.18 -4.66 12.58
C ASP A 2 0.28 -4.70 11.11
N ALA A 3 0.83 -3.60 10.61
CA ALA A 3 1.39 -3.49 9.26
C ALA A 3 2.76 -2.82 9.32
N LYS A 4 3.71 -3.33 8.54
CA LYS A 4 5.10 -2.87 8.52
C LYS A 4 5.57 -2.75 7.07
N PHE A 5 6.42 -1.78 6.81
CA PHE A 5 7.04 -1.59 5.50
C PHE A 5 8.56 -1.46 5.63
N LYS A 6 9.25 -1.75 4.53
CA LYS A 6 10.64 -1.39 4.31
C LYS A 6 10.74 -0.91 2.87
N THR A 7 11.29 0.28 2.68
CA THR A 7 11.38 0.90 1.35
C THR A 7 12.76 1.51 1.16
N PHE A 8 13.23 1.51 -0.08
CA PHE A 8 14.46 2.15 -0.51
C PHE A 8 14.11 3.10 -1.64
N GLY A 9 14.33 4.40 -1.43
CA GLY A 9 13.95 5.41 -2.41
C GLY A 9 14.05 6.81 -1.85
N CYS A 10 13.56 7.78 -2.64
CA CYS A 10 13.50 9.18 -2.21
C CYS A 10 12.48 9.39 -1.08
N GLY A 11 12.54 10.56 -0.41
CA GLY A 11 11.63 10.89 0.70
C GLY A 11 10.13 10.71 0.36
N SER A 12 9.73 10.99 -0.88
CA SER A 12 8.35 10.76 -1.34
C SER A 12 7.97 9.28 -1.31
N ALA A 13 8.87 8.37 -1.70
CA ALA A 13 8.61 6.93 -1.62
C ALA A 13 8.50 6.46 -0.16
N ILE A 14 9.35 7.00 0.72
CA ILE A 14 9.29 6.72 2.16
C ILE A 14 7.96 7.19 2.75
N ALA A 15 7.54 8.42 2.44
CA ALA A 15 6.28 8.99 2.90
C ALA A 15 5.07 8.20 2.37
N SER A 16 5.03 7.88 1.07
CA SER A 16 3.94 7.10 0.47
C SER A 16 3.81 5.70 1.08
N SER A 17 4.92 4.97 1.25
CA SER A 17 4.89 3.65 1.88
C SER A 17 4.51 3.71 3.37
N SER A 18 4.97 4.74 4.09
CA SER A 18 4.61 4.95 5.49
C SER A 18 3.11 5.24 5.64
N LEU A 19 2.57 6.16 4.83
CA LEU A 19 1.15 6.51 4.85
C LEU A 19 0.28 5.31 4.50
N ALA A 20 0.62 4.60 3.43
CA ALA A 20 -0.05 3.36 3.02
C ALA A 20 -0.11 2.33 4.17
N THR A 21 0.98 2.19 4.93
CA THR A 21 1.05 1.26 6.07
C THR A 21 0.13 1.68 7.21
N GLU A 22 0.02 2.97 7.50
CA GLU A 22 -0.92 3.47 8.51
C GLU A 22 -2.37 3.30 8.07
N TRP A 23 -2.67 3.53 6.77
CA TRP A 23 -4.02 3.40 6.23
C TRP A 23 -4.55 1.97 6.23
N VAL A 24 -3.70 0.96 5.98
CA VAL A 24 -4.12 -0.44 6.02
C VAL A 24 -4.36 -0.95 7.45
N LYS A 25 -3.80 -0.31 8.48
CA LYS A 25 -4.02 -0.72 9.87
C LYS A 25 -5.48 -0.49 10.27
N GLY A 26 -6.12 -1.53 10.78
CA GLY A 26 -7.51 -1.48 11.23
C GLY A 26 -8.55 -1.59 10.11
N LYS A 27 -8.14 -1.58 8.84
CA LYS A 27 -9.01 -1.90 7.70
C LYS A 27 -9.13 -3.41 7.49
N SER A 28 -10.26 -3.83 6.95
CA SER A 28 -10.44 -5.17 6.40
C SER A 28 -9.64 -5.35 5.10
N VAL A 29 -9.49 -6.60 4.66
CA VAL A 29 -8.78 -6.95 3.42
C VAL A 29 -9.43 -6.28 2.20
N ASP A 30 -10.76 -6.21 2.16
CA ASP A 30 -11.48 -5.64 1.03
C ASP A 30 -11.39 -4.11 1.03
N GLU A 31 -11.47 -3.46 2.20
CA GLU A 31 -11.25 -2.01 2.34
C GLU A 31 -9.80 -1.60 2.04
N ALA A 32 -8.82 -2.44 2.38
CA ALA A 32 -7.43 -2.18 2.04
C ALA A 32 -7.20 -2.27 0.52
N MET A 33 -7.98 -3.09 -0.20
CA MET A 33 -7.91 -3.24 -1.65
C MET A 33 -8.46 -2.02 -2.42
N THR A 34 -9.30 -1.20 -1.77
CA THR A 34 -9.89 0.00 -2.39
C THR A 34 -9.00 1.22 -2.29
N ILE A 35 -7.88 1.17 -1.56
CA ILE A 35 -6.93 2.28 -1.47
C ILE A 35 -6.33 2.55 -2.86
N GLN A 36 -6.41 3.80 -3.32
CA GLN A 36 -5.90 4.22 -4.62
C GLN A 36 -4.70 5.15 -4.49
N ASN A 37 -3.83 5.14 -5.50
CA ASN A 37 -2.68 6.05 -5.55
C ASN A 37 -3.10 7.52 -5.59
N THR A 38 -4.26 7.84 -6.15
CA THR A 38 -4.81 9.19 -6.24
C THR A 38 -5.00 9.81 -4.86
N GLU A 39 -5.57 9.05 -3.92
CA GLU A 39 -5.74 9.47 -2.52
C GLU A 39 -4.39 9.75 -1.86
N ILE A 40 -3.36 8.93 -2.14
CA ILE A 40 -2.00 9.14 -1.61
C ILE A 40 -1.33 10.37 -2.24
N VAL A 41 -1.58 10.64 -3.54
CA VAL A 41 -1.05 11.84 -4.23
C VAL A 41 -1.65 13.09 -3.62
N GLU A 42 -2.95 13.09 -3.35
CA GLU A 42 -3.67 14.22 -2.76
C GLU A 42 -3.18 14.48 -1.32
N GLU A 43 -3.15 13.43 -0.48
CA GLU A 43 -2.73 13.54 0.92
C GLU A 43 -1.28 14.07 1.07
N LEU A 44 -0.38 13.60 0.21
CA LEU A 44 1.03 14.01 0.24
C LEU A 44 1.35 15.19 -0.68
N SER A 45 0.35 15.74 -1.37
CA SER A 45 0.50 16.83 -2.36
C SER A 45 1.67 16.57 -3.33
N LEU A 46 1.74 15.35 -3.88
CA LEU A 46 2.88 14.94 -4.70
C LEU A 46 2.91 15.70 -6.03
N PRO A 47 4.06 16.25 -6.44
CA PRO A 47 4.18 16.83 -7.77
C PRO A 47 4.09 15.73 -8.84
N PRO A 48 3.71 16.06 -10.10
CA PRO A 48 3.51 15.08 -11.17
C PRO A 48 4.68 14.09 -11.36
N VAL A 49 5.92 14.57 -11.19
CA VAL A 49 7.14 13.75 -11.35
C VAL A 49 7.32 12.68 -10.26
N LYS A 50 6.59 12.77 -9.14
CA LYS A 50 6.65 11.84 -8.01
C LYS A 50 5.42 10.94 -7.86
N ILE A 51 4.45 11.00 -8.77
CA ILE A 51 3.27 10.11 -8.77
C ILE A 51 3.66 8.62 -8.78
N HIS A 52 4.80 8.26 -9.38
CA HIS A 52 5.27 6.88 -9.34
C HIS A 52 5.46 6.33 -7.90
N CYS A 53 5.73 7.19 -6.92
CA CYS A 53 5.86 6.80 -5.51
C CYS A 53 4.52 6.37 -4.89
N SER A 54 3.40 6.98 -5.30
CA SER A 54 2.06 6.58 -4.84
C SER A 54 1.58 5.33 -5.55
N VAL A 55 1.84 5.20 -6.86
CA VAL A 55 1.54 3.98 -7.63
C VAL A 55 2.24 2.77 -7.02
N LEU A 56 3.53 2.92 -6.70
CA LEU A 56 4.30 1.86 -6.04
C LEU A 56 3.71 1.45 -4.68
N ALA A 57 3.20 2.41 -3.90
CA ALA A 57 2.58 2.13 -2.61
C ALA A 57 1.25 1.38 -2.76
N GLU A 58 0.41 1.75 -3.73
CA GLU A 58 -0.83 1.04 -4.06
C GLU A 58 -0.55 -0.40 -4.53
N ASP A 59 0.40 -0.56 -5.47
CA ASP A 59 0.79 -1.87 -5.99
C ASP A 59 1.31 -2.78 -4.87
N ALA A 60 2.07 -2.23 -3.92
CA ALA A 60 2.55 -2.98 -2.76
C ALA A 60 1.42 -3.49 -1.86
N ILE A 61 0.39 -2.67 -1.61
CA ILE A 61 -0.80 -3.09 -0.84
C ILE A 61 -1.51 -4.23 -1.57
N LYS A 62 -1.78 -4.06 -2.86
CA LYS A 62 -2.48 -5.06 -3.68
C LYS A 62 -1.71 -6.38 -3.75
N ALA A 63 -0.39 -6.31 -3.93
CA ALA A 63 0.47 -7.48 -3.94
C ALA A 63 0.45 -8.23 -2.60
N ALA A 64 0.52 -7.51 -1.47
CA ALA A 64 0.47 -8.10 -0.14
C ALA A 64 -0.89 -8.78 0.13
N ILE A 65 -1.99 -8.15 -0.27
CA ILE A 65 -3.34 -8.72 -0.14
C ILE A 65 -3.50 -9.97 -1.01
N ASN A 66 -3.02 -9.93 -2.25
CA ASN A 66 -3.06 -11.08 -3.16
C ASN A 66 -2.25 -12.25 -2.64
N ASP A 67 -1.03 -12.02 -2.11
CA ASP A 67 -0.22 -13.05 -1.45
C ASP A 67 -0.96 -13.65 -0.24
N TYR A 68 -1.58 -12.82 0.60
CA TYR A 68 -2.40 -13.29 1.72
C TYR A 68 -3.56 -14.18 1.27
N LYS A 69 -4.30 -13.78 0.22
CA LYS A 69 -5.40 -14.57 -0.36
C LYS A 69 -4.91 -15.92 -0.90
N ASN A 70 -3.79 -15.92 -1.63
CA ASN A 70 -3.20 -17.14 -2.20
C ASN A 70 -2.73 -18.14 -1.13
N ARG A 71 -2.10 -17.64 -0.04
CA ARG A 71 -1.66 -18.48 1.09
C ARG A 71 -2.81 -19.10 1.89
N ASN A 72 -3.97 -18.45 1.90
CA ASN A 72 -5.14 -18.97 2.58
C ASN A 72 -5.92 -19.97 1.73
N GLN A 73 -5.91 -19.82 0.39
CA GLN A 73 -6.52 -20.81 -0.51
C GLN A 73 -5.74 -22.14 -0.52
N SER A 74 -4.40 -22.08 -0.46
CA SER A 74 -3.51 -23.25 -0.45
C SER A 74 -3.47 -24.05 0.88
N LYS A 75 -4.21 -23.63 1.91
CA LYS A 75 -4.31 -24.32 3.21
C LYS A 75 -5.57 -25.20 3.36
N THR A 76 -6.31 -25.44 2.27
CA THR A 76 -7.57 -26.18 2.28
C THR A 76 -7.42 -27.65 1.84
N ASP A 77 -6.19 -28.16 1.71
CA ASP A 77 -5.91 -29.58 1.43
C ASP A 77 -5.47 -30.34 2.69
#